data_AF-A0AAE3GEG4-F1
#
_entry.id   AF-A0AAE3GEG4-F1
#
_cell.length_a   1.000
_cell.length_b   1.000
_cell.length_c   1.000
_cell.angle_alpha   90.00
_cell.angle_beta   90.00
_cell.angle_gamma   90.00
#
_symmetry.space_group_name_H-M   'P 1'
#
loop_
_entity.id
_entity.type
_entity.pdbx_description
1 polymer ?
#
loop_
_entity_poly.entity_id
_entity_poly.type
_entity_poly.pdbx_seq_one_letter_code
_entity_poly.pdbx_strand_id
1 'polypeptide(L)'
;MSDQIKVDFAVIGEAAGNISSAAQKVQQQLDDLKSRLQPVLAQWEGSASGAYQEAQQKWDTSAADIQQVLASIGTAVQQANEAYEQAERANQGRWS
;
A
#
# COMPACT_ATOMS: atom_id res chain seq x y z
N MET A 1 13.02 15.03 21.75
CA MET A 1 12.20 13.81 21.59
C MET A 1 11.01 14.04 20.67
N SER A 2 10.23 15.11 20.85
CA SER A 2 9.13 15.49 19.95
C SER A 2 9.53 15.62 18.48
N ASP A 3 10.68 16.24 18.21
CA ASP A 3 11.17 16.48 16.84
C ASP A 3 11.51 15.17 16.11
N GLN A 4 12.12 14.21 16.81
CA GLN A 4 12.44 12.90 16.26
C GLN A 4 11.20 12.09 15.91
N ILE A 5 10.17 12.12 16.76
CA ILE A 5 8.89 11.45 16.49
C ILE A 5 8.19 12.07 15.25
N LYS A 6 8.24 13.40 15.08
CA LYS A 6 7.69 14.07 13.89
C LYS A 6 8.41 13.66 12.61
N VAL A 7 9.75 13.53 12.67
CA VAL A 7 10.56 13.03 11.55
C VAL A 7 10.17 11.60 11.20
N ASP A 8 10.03 10.72 12.19
CA ASP A 8 9.64 9.32 11.96
C ASP A 8 8.27 9.21 11.26
N PHE A 9 7.29 10.06 11.62
CA PHE A 9 5.99 10.10 10.93
C PHE A 9 6.10 10.56 9.47
N ALA A 10 6.91 11.58 9.20
CA ALA A 10 7.14 12.06 7.84
C ALA A 10 7.77 10.95 6.98
N VAL A 11 8.75 10.22 7.51
CA VAL A 11 9.40 9.09 6.84
C VAL A 11 8.40 7.96 6.56
N ILE A 12 7.52 7.63 7.52
CA ILE A 12 6.49 6.60 7.32
C ILE A 12 5.49 7.03 6.23
N GLY A 13 5.06 8.29 6.23
CA GLY A 13 4.16 8.83 5.22
C GLY A 13 4.76 8.79 3.82
N GLU A 14 6.05 9.16 3.69
CA GLU A 14 6.79 9.07 2.43
C GLU A 14 6.91 7.61 1.96
N ALA A 15 7.30 6.69 2.85
CA ALA A 15 7.40 5.27 2.53
C ALA A 15 6.05 4.70 2.06
N ALA A 16 4.94 5.07 2.71
CA ALA A 16 3.59 4.67 2.27
C ALA A 16 3.25 5.21 0.88
N GLY A 17 3.58 6.47 0.58
CA GLY A 17 3.39 7.06 -0.75
C GLY A 17 4.22 6.35 -1.84
N ASN A 18 5.47 6.01 -1.52
CA ASN A 18 6.36 5.27 -2.42
C ASN A 18 5.83 3.85 -2.70
N ILE A 19 5.36 3.13 -1.67
CA ILE A 19 4.75 1.80 -1.81
C ILE A 19 3.48 1.88 -2.67
N SER A 20 2.61 2.87 -2.42
CA SER A 20 1.39 3.08 -3.20
C SER A 20 1.70 3.31 -4.69
N SER A 21 2.68 4.17 -4.96
CA SER A 21 3.14 4.46 -6.33
C SER A 21 3.73 3.23 -7.02
N ALA A 22 4.51 2.43 -6.31
CA ALA A 22 5.06 1.18 -6.82
C ALA A 22 3.95 0.16 -7.14
N ALA A 23 2.97 0.02 -6.25
CA ALA A 23 1.81 -0.86 -6.45
C ALA A 23 0.99 -0.45 -7.69
N GLN A 24 0.74 0.85 -7.87
CA GLN A 24 0.06 1.37 -9.06
C GLN A 24 0.82 1.06 -10.35
N LYS A 25 2.15 1.19 -10.36
CA LYS A 25 2.98 0.83 -11.52
C LYS A 25 2.89 -0.65 -11.84
N VAL A 26 2.92 -1.51 -10.82
CA VAL A 26 2.76 -2.96 -11.00
C VAL A 26 1.39 -3.26 -11.60
N GLN A 27 0.31 -2.65 -11.09
CA GLN A 27 -1.03 -2.82 -11.64
C GLN A 27 -1.10 -2.41 -13.12
N GLN A 28 -0.54 -1.26 -13.48
CA GLN A 28 -0.52 -0.80 -14.88
C GLN A 28 0.23 -1.77 -15.82
N GLN A 29 1.38 -2.30 -15.37
CA GLN A 29 2.14 -3.27 -16.17
C GLN A 29 1.37 -4.59 -16.37
N LEU A 30 0.61 -5.01 -15.36
CA LEU A 30 -0.24 -6.20 -15.44
C LEU A 30 -1.44 -5.98 -16.37
N ASP A 31 -2.06 -4.80 -16.30
CA ASP A 31 -3.17 -4.44 -17.20
C ASP A 31 -2.71 -4.39 -18.66
N ASP A 32 -1.52 -3.84 -18.92
CA ASP A 32 -0.90 -3.86 -20.25
C ASP A 32 -0.61 -5.29 -20.71
N LEU A 33 0.00 -6.12 -19.84
CA LEU A 33 0.24 -7.53 -20.14
C LEU A 33 -1.06 -8.27 -20.48
N LYS A 34 -2.13 -8.05 -19.70
CA LYS A 34 -3.45 -8.63 -19.93
C LYS A 34 -4.06 -8.20 -21.26
N SER A 35 -3.94 -6.93 -21.63
CA SER A 35 -4.38 -6.43 -22.93
C SER A 35 -3.64 -7.10 -24.08
N ARG A 36 -2.32 -7.27 -23.95
CA ARG A 36 -1.47 -7.93 -24.96
C ARG A 36 -1.73 -9.43 -25.07
N LEU A 37 -2.13 -10.07 -23.97
CA LEU A 37 -2.45 -11.50 -23.94
C LEU A 37 -3.86 -11.82 -24.45
N GLN A 38 -4.82 -10.89 -24.40
CA GLN A 38 -6.19 -11.13 -24.89
C GLN A 38 -6.29 -11.81 -26.27
N PRO A 39 -5.63 -11.32 -27.33
CA PRO A 39 -5.73 -11.96 -28.65
C PRO A 39 -5.09 -13.35 -28.71
N VAL A 40 -4.13 -13.65 -27.83
CA VAL A 40 -3.46 -14.96 -27.74
C VAL A 40 -4.28 -15.94 -26.91
N LEU A 41 -4.97 -15.47 -25.87
CA LEU A 41 -5.85 -16.27 -25.02
C LEU A 41 -7.03 -16.86 -25.81
N ALA A 42 -7.59 -16.12 -26.77
CA ALA A 42 -8.63 -16.64 -27.67
C ALA A 42 -8.17 -17.85 -28.51
N GLN A 43 -6.86 -17.98 -28.75
CA GLN A 43 -6.25 -19.12 -29.46
C GLN A 43 -5.84 -20.26 -28.51
N TRP A 44 -5.69 -19.98 -27.21
CA TRP A 44 -5.11 -20.85 -26.18
C TRP A 44 -6.11 -21.47 -25.19
N GLU A 45 -7.41 -21.18 -25.34
CA GLU A 45 -8.51 -21.66 -24.47
C GLU A 45 -8.53 -23.19 -24.24
N GLY A 46 -7.87 -23.99 -25.09
CA GLY A 46 -7.85 -25.45 -24.97
C GLY A 46 -6.93 -26.04 -23.90
N SER A 47 -5.84 -25.36 -23.46
CA SER A 47 -4.90 -25.98 -22.49
C SER A 47 -4.07 -25.02 -21.61
N ALA A 48 -4.07 -23.71 -21.86
CA ALA A 48 -3.18 -22.76 -21.17
C ALA A 48 -3.90 -21.71 -20.31
N SER A 49 -5.23 -21.80 -20.15
CA SER A 49 -6.02 -20.81 -19.38
C SER A 49 -5.74 -20.83 -17.87
N GLY A 50 -5.39 -22.00 -17.30
CA GLY A 50 -5.19 -22.16 -15.87
C GLY A 50 -4.00 -21.37 -15.30
N ALA A 51 -2.84 -21.44 -15.95
CA ALA A 51 -1.64 -20.70 -15.51
C ALA A 51 -1.83 -19.18 -15.57
N TYR A 52 -2.58 -18.71 -16.57
CA TYR A 52 -2.94 -17.30 -16.67
C TYR A 52 -3.92 -16.87 -15.57
N GLN A 53 -4.97 -17.66 -15.31
CA GLN A 53 -5.92 -17.37 -14.23
C GLN A 53 -5.23 -17.39 -12.86
N GLU A 54 -4.31 -18.30 -12.63
CA GLU A 54 -3.56 -18.39 -11.39
C GLU A 54 -2.62 -17.19 -11.20
N ALA A 55 -1.91 -16.79 -12.28
CA ALA A 55 -1.15 -15.54 -12.28
C ALA A 55 -2.07 -14.34 -11.98
N GLN A 56 -3.26 -14.32 -12.61
CA GLN A 56 -4.26 -13.27 -12.44
C GLN A 56 -4.65 -13.10 -10.98
N GLN A 57 -5.05 -14.21 -10.39
CA GLN A 57 -5.50 -14.24 -9.02
C GLN A 57 -4.38 -13.86 -8.05
N LYS A 58 -3.14 -14.30 -8.32
CA LYS A 58 -1.99 -13.98 -7.47
C LYS A 58 -1.68 -12.48 -7.48
N TRP A 59 -1.74 -11.82 -8.63
CA TRP A 59 -1.46 -10.39 -8.67
C TRP A 59 -2.61 -9.57 -8.07
N ASP A 60 -3.87 -9.96 -8.32
CA ASP A 60 -5.04 -9.26 -7.77
C ASP A 60 -5.01 -9.34 -6.23
N THR A 61 -4.63 -10.50 -5.69
CA THR A 61 -4.41 -10.71 -4.25
C THR A 61 -3.26 -9.83 -3.72
N SER A 62 -2.13 -9.78 -4.44
CA SER A 62 -0.97 -8.99 -4.01
C SER A 62 -1.28 -7.49 -3.97
N ALA A 63 -2.06 -7.00 -4.93
CA ALA A 63 -2.51 -5.61 -4.96
C ALA A 63 -3.42 -5.28 -3.77
N ALA A 64 -4.36 -6.19 -3.44
CA ALA A 64 -5.24 -6.05 -2.28
C ALA A 64 -4.45 -6.03 -0.96
N ASP A 65 -3.46 -6.92 -0.82
CA ASP A 65 -2.59 -6.98 0.37
C ASP A 65 -1.82 -5.67 0.57
N ILE A 66 -1.28 -5.09 -0.50
CA ILE A 66 -0.58 -3.79 -0.41
C ILE A 66 -1.53 -2.69 0.05
N GLN A 67 -2.75 -2.63 -0.49
CA GLN A 67 -3.75 -1.66 -0.06
C GLN A 67 -4.11 -1.83 1.43
N GLN A 68 -4.25 -3.06 1.90
CA GLN A 68 -4.54 -3.37 3.29
C GLN A 68 -3.40 -2.92 4.23
N VAL A 69 -2.15 -3.17 3.84
CA VAL A 69 -0.97 -2.75 4.59
C VAL A 69 -0.90 -1.21 4.65
N LEU A 70 -1.12 -0.53 3.53
CA LEU A 70 -1.13 0.94 3.49
C LEU A 70 -2.24 1.55 4.37
N ALA A 71 -3.44 0.96 4.37
CA ALA A 71 -4.52 1.38 5.24
C ALA A 71 -4.17 1.20 6.73
N SER A 72 -3.50 0.09 7.06
CA SER A 72 -3.03 -0.21 8.41
C SER A 72 -1.96 0.79 8.87
N ILE A 73 -1.01 1.12 7.99
CA ILE A 73 0.01 2.15 8.24
C ILE A 73 -0.64 3.51 8.47
N GLY A 74 -1.59 3.92 7.61
CA GLY A 74 -2.29 5.20 7.76
C GLY A 74 -3.01 5.31 9.12
N THR A 75 -3.69 4.25 9.52
CA THR A 75 -4.36 4.17 10.83
C THR A 75 -3.37 4.28 11.99
N ALA A 76 -2.26 3.55 11.92
CA ALA A 76 -1.23 3.56 12.96
C ALA A 76 -0.58 4.95 13.11
N VAL A 77 -0.28 5.63 11.99
CA VAL A 77 0.28 7.00 12.00
C VAL A 77 -0.71 7.99 12.63
N GLN A 78 -2.00 7.88 12.30
CA GLN A 78 -3.02 8.75 12.87
C GLN A 78 -3.14 8.55 14.40
N GLN A 79 -3.22 7.30 14.86
CA GLN A 79 -3.29 6.99 16.29
C GLN A 79 -2.06 7.51 17.04
N ALA A 80 -0.88 7.36 16.45
CA ALA A 80 0.36 7.82 17.06
C ALA A 80 0.44 9.36 17.13
N ASN A 81 -0.11 10.08 16.13
CA ASN A 81 -0.23 11.53 16.16
C ASN A 81 -1.19 11.99 17.28
N GLU A 82 -2.36 11.37 17.40
CA GLU A 82 -3.33 11.67 18.46
C GLU A 82 -2.75 11.43 19.86
N ALA A 83 -2.03 10.31 20.06
CA ALA A 83 -1.36 10.01 21.31
C ALA A 83 -0.25 11.02 21.63
N TYR A 84 0.51 11.46 20.62
CA TYR A 84 1.54 12.48 20.77
C TYR A 84 0.95 13.85 21.15
N GLU A 85 -0.09 14.31 20.48
CA GLU A 85 -0.76 15.58 20.81
C GLU A 85 -1.32 15.58 22.24
N GLN A 86 -1.92 14.47 22.67
CA GLN A 86 -2.42 14.31 24.03
C GLN A 86 -1.29 14.36 25.06
N ALA A 87 -0.19 13.65 24.79
CA ALA A 87 0.99 13.65 25.67
C ALA A 87 1.63 15.04 25.79
N GLU A 88 1.74 15.76 24.67
CA GLU A 88 2.27 17.12 24.64
C GLU A 88 1.38 18.09 25.44
N ARG A 89 0.05 18.06 25.24
CA ARG A 89 -0.90 18.88 26.01
C ARG A 89 -0.84 18.57 27.50
N ALA A 90 -0.78 17.28 27.86
CA ALA A 90 -0.67 16.86 29.25
C ALA A 90 0.63 17.33 29.90
N ASN A 91 1.74 17.33 29.16
CA ASN A 91 3.03 17.77 29.69
C ASN A 91 3.12 19.30 29.82
N GLN A 92 2.57 20.05 28.87
CA GLN A 92 2.47 21.51 28.94
C GLN A 92 1.60 21.97 30.11
N GLY A 93 0.49 21.30 30.39
CA GLY A 93 -0.38 21.60 31.54
C GLY A 93 0.23 21.26 32.91
N ARG A 94 1.35 20.52 32.96
CA ARG A 94 2.08 20.24 34.21
C ARG A 94 3.14 21.30 34.53
N TRP A 95 3.53 22.10 33.54
CA TRP A 95 4.62 23.09 33.65
C TRP A 95 4.10 24.54 33.58
N SER A 96 2.77 24.71 33.62
CA SER A 96 2.04 25.98 33.74
C SER A 96 1.53 26.20 35.16
#